data_AF-A0A2A2M5Y3-F1
#
_entry.id   AF-A0A2A2M5Y3-F1
#
_cell.length_a   1.000
_cell.length_b   1.000
_cell.length_c   1.000
_cell.angle_alpha   90.00
_cell.angle_beta   90.00
_cell.angle_gamma   90.00
#
_symmetry.space_group_name_H-M   'P 1'
#
loop_
_entity.id
_entity.type
_entity.pdbx_description
1 polymer ?
#
loop_
_entity_poly.entity_id
_entity_poly.type
_entity_poly.pdbx_seq_one_letter_code
_entity_poly.pdbx_strand_id
1 'polypeptide(L)' 'MRLLADKGVEPVEYDITMGGPQRQEMIQRANGRTTVPQVFIDGAHIGGSDDLAALDARGGLDPLLAG' A
#
# COMPACT_ATOMS: atom_id res chain seq x y z
N MET A 1 -3.71 0.94 -9.03
CA MET A 1 -2.46 1.75 -8.84
C MET A 1 -1.58 1.72 -10.09
N ARG A 2 -1.18 2.86 -10.68
CA ARG A 2 -0.39 2.89 -11.93
C ARG A 2 1.05 2.38 -11.78
N LEU A 3 1.73 2.78 -10.71
CA LEU A 3 3.13 2.39 -10.45
C LEU A 3 3.31 0.88 -10.33
N LEU A 4 2.45 0.19 -9.58
CA LEU A 4 2.49 -1.27 -9.45
C LEU A 4 2.16 -1.97 -10.77
N ALA A 5 1.20 -1.43 -11.54
CA ALA A 5 0.89 -1.95 -12.86
C ALA A 5 2.08 -1.80 -13.85
N ASP A 6 2.81 -0.69 -13.79
CA ASP A 6 4.04 -0.50 -14.59
C ASP A 6 5.16 -1.47 -14.19
N LYS A 7 5.14 -1.98 -12.95
CA LYS A 7 6.03 -3.05 -12.46
C LYS A 7 5.50 -4.46 -12.77
N GLY A 8 4.35 -4.59 -13.45
CA GLY A 8 3.72 -5.88 -13.75
C GLY A 8 3.08 -6.56 -12.53
N VAL A 9 2.82 -5.80 -11.46
CA VAL A 9 2.21 -6.31 -10.22
C VAL A 9 0.74 -5.90 -10.18
N GLU A 10 -0.13 -6.88 -9.98
CA GLU A 10 -1.56 -6.67 -9.77
C GLU A 10 -1.86 -6.62 -8.26
N PRO A 11 -2.12 -5.42 -7.68
CA PRO A 11 -2.39 -5.30 -6.26
C PRO A 11 -3.80 -5.83 -5.94
N VAL A 12 -3.93 -6.46 -4.77
CA VAL A 12 -5.25 -6.75 -4.20
C VAL A 12 -5.79 -5.47 -3.58
N GLU A 13 -6.87 -4.93 -4.14
CA GLU A 13 -7.54 -3.74 -3.60
C GLU A 13 -8.63 -4.15 -2.61
N TYR A 14 -8.55 -3.60 -1.40
CA TYR A 14 -9.58 -3.74 -0.37
C TYR A 14 -10.38 -2.45 -0.28
N ASP A 15 -11.64 -2.47 -0.71
CA ASP A 15 -12.52 -1.32 -0.58
C ASP A 15 -12.99 -1.17 0.88
N ILE A 16 -12.51 -0.12 1.53
CA ILE A 16 -12.88 0.26 2.89
C ILE A 16 -13.65 1.59 2.93
N THR A 17 -14.06 2.13 1.78
CA THR A 17 -14.73 3.43 1.66
C THR A 17 -16.06 3.47 2.39
N MET A 18 -16.78 2.34 2.40
CA MET A 18 -18.03 2.17 3.16
C MET A 18 -17.81 2.00 4.67
N GLY A 19 -16.56 2.00 5.14
CA GLY A 19 -16.21 1.91 6.55
C GLY A 19 -16.28 0.50 7.13
N GLY A 20 -16.69 0.40 8.40
CA GLY A 20 -16.85 -0.87 9.09
C GLY A 20 -15.54 -1.49 9.64
N PRO A 21 -15.57 -2.79 9.98
CA PRO A 21 -14.45 -3.49 10.60
C PRO A 21 -13.17 -3.46 9.76
N GLN A 22 -13.28 -3.51 8.43
CA GLN A 22 -12.12 -3.49 7.53
C GLN A 22 -11.40 -2.14 7.56
N ARG A 23 -12.12 -1.03 7.72
CA ARG A 23 -11.50 0.30 7.93
C ARG A 23 -10.76 0.35 9.27
N GLN A 24 -11.32 -0.23 10.33
CA GLN A 24 -10.65 -0.30 11.64
C GLN A 24 -9.38 -1.15 11.58
N GLU A 25 -9.44 -2.31 10.91
CA GLU A 25 -8.27 -3.16 10.69
C GLU A 25 -7.19 -2.41 9.90
N MET A 26 -7.56 -1.72 8.81
CA MET A 26 -6.63 -0.90 8.04
C MET A 26 -5.97 0.17 8.92
N ILE A 27 -6.74 0.88 9.78
CA ILE A 27 -6.18 1.93 10.66
C ILE A 27 -5.17 1.34 11.63
N GLN A 28 -5.49 0.19 12.24
CA GLN A 28 -4.59 -0.50 13.16
C GLN A 28 -3.30 -0.90 12.47
N ARG A 29 -3.40 -1.48 11.25
CA ARG A 29 -2.23 -1.90 10.46
C ARG A 29 -1.43 -0.72 9.92
N ALA A 30 -2.08 0.41 9.63
CA ALA A 30 -1.45 1.62 9.10
C ALA A 30 -0.92 2.57 10.19
N ASN A 31 -0.68 2.07 11.41
CA ASN A 31 -0.19 2.85 12.55
C ASN A 31 -1.03 4.10 12.86
N GLY A 32 -2.35 4.00 12.71
CA GLY A 32 -3.28 5.09 12.96
C GLY A 32 -3.56 6.00 11.75
N ARG A 33 -2.90 5.79 10.60
CA ARG A 33 -3.24 6.53 9.37
C ARG A 33 -4.64 6.16 8.89
N THR A 34 -5.37 7.17 8.42
CA THR A 34 -6.79 7.05 8.02
C THR A 34 -7.04 7.42 6.57
N THR A 35 -6.03 8.00 5.89
CA THR A 35 -6.10 8.38 4.49
C THR A 35 -6.02 7.16 3.59
N VAL A 36 -6.63 7.21 2.41
CA VAL A 36 -6.53 6.15 1.41
C VAL A 36 -5.85 6.72 0.15
N PRO A 37 -5.11 5.89 -0.62
CA PRO A 37 -4.80 4.48 -0.37
C PRO A 37 -3.79 4.27 0.78
N GLN A 38 -3.83 3.11 1.43
CA GLN A 38 -2.73 2.59 2.26
C GLN A 38 -2.19 1.31 1.62
N VAL A 39 -0.90 1.31 1.31
CA VAL A 39 -0.20 0.23 0.61
C VAL A 39 0.55 -0.63 1.62
N PHE A 40 0.38 -1.94 1.47
CA PHE A 40 1.11 -2.95 2.22
C PHE A 40 1.76 -3.93 1.24
N ILE A 41 3.01 -4.31 1.51
CA ILE A 41 3.75 -5.34 0.75
C ILE A 41 4.24 -6.37 1.77
N ASP A 42 3.88 -7.63 1.60
CA ASP A 42 4.20 -8.73 2.53
C ASP A 42 3.90 -8.43 4.01
N GLY A 43 2.79 -7.72 4.25
CA GLY A 43 2.37 -7.30 5.59
C GLY A 43 3.08 -6.05 6.13
N ALA A 44 4.17 -5.59 5.49
CA ALA A 44 4.83 -4.33 5.84
C ALA A 44 4.03 -3.12 5.35
N HIS A 45 3.82 -2.14 6.22
CA HIS A 45 3.15 -0.89 5.88
C HIS A 45 4.11 0.04 5.13
N ILE A 46 3.82 0.31 3.86
CA ILE A 46 4.63 1.21 3.01
C ILE A 46 4.17 2.65 3.15
N GLY A 47 2.85 2.87 3.28
CA GLY A 47 2.25 4.20 3.38
C GLY A 47 1.27 4.47 2.24
N GLY A 48 1.17 5.73 1.83
CA GLY A 48 0.29 6.14 0.73
C GLY A 48 0.91 5.96 -0.65
N SER A 49 0.26 6.53 -1.66
CA SER A 49 0.78 6.55 -3.03
C SER A 49 2.12 7.28 -3.15
N ASP A 50 2.27 8.40 -2.44
CA ASP A 50 3.50 9.18 -2.47
C ASP A 50 4.66 8.46 -1.79
N ASP A 51 4.39 7.77 -0.67
CA ASP A 51 5.39 6.97 0.05
C ASP A 51 5.89 5.81 -0.83
N LEU A 52 4.97 5.15 -1.57
CA LEU A 52 5.31 4.10 -2.53
C LEU A 52 6.16 4.65 -3.68
N ALA A 53 5.80 5.79 -4.25
CA ALA A 53 6.58 6.44 -5.31
C ALA A 53 7.97 6.88 -4.83
N ALA A 54 8.08 7.41 -3.61
CA ALA A 54 9.36 7.75 -2.99
C ALA A 54 10.24 6.52 -2.69
N LEU A 55 9.62 5.36 -2.43
CA LEU A 55 10.31 4.08 -2.28
C LEU A 55 10.83 3.55 -3.61
N ASP A 56 10.05 3.66 -4.67
CA ASP A 56 10.49 3.30 -6.02
C ASP A 56 11.64 4.20 -6.51
N ALA A 57 11.52 5.52 -6.31
CA ALA A 57 12.52 6.50 -6.75
C ALA A 57 13.90 6.28 -6.10
N ARG A 58 13.96 5.69 -4.89
CA ARG A 58 15.22 5.31 -4.23
C ARG A 58 15.69 3.88 -4.55
N GLY A 59 15.02 3.17 -5.45
CA GLY A 59 15.31 1.79 -5.83
C GLY A 59 14.94 0.74 -4.77
N GLY A 60 14.13 1.11 -3.78
CA GLY A 60 13.76 0.22 -2.68
C GLY A 60 12.51 -0.61 -2.93
N LEU A 61 11.73 -0.31 -3.99
CA LEU A 61 10.49 -1.02 -4.28
C LEU A 61 10.76 -2.38 -4.93
N ASP A 62 11.64 -2.45 -5.92
CA ASP A 62 11.90 -3.68 -6.68
C ASP A 62 12.30 -4.88 -5.79
N PRO A 63 13.18 -4.74 -4.78
CA PRO A 63 13.52 -5.84 -3.89
C PRO A 63 12.34 -6.35 -3.07
N LEU A 64 11.34 -5.51 -2.78
CA LEU A 64 10.13 -5.91 -2.05
C LEU A 64 9.11 -6.61 -2.94
N LEU A 65 9.15 -6.38 -4.25
CA LEU A 65 8.23 -7.02 -5.21
C LEU A 65 8.77 -8.34 -5.76
N ALA A 66 10.06 -8.61 -5.59
CA ALA A 66 10.72 -9.84 -6.05
C ALA A 66 10.65 -11.01 -5.04
N GLY A 67 9.93 -10.83 -3.93
CA GLY A 67 9.75 -11.81 -2.84
C GLY A 67 8.71 -12.88 -3.12
#